data_AF-A0A1R1YQ73-F1
#
_entry.id   AF-A0A1R1YQ73-F1
#
_cell.length_a   1.000
_cell.length_b   1.000
_cell.length_c   1.000
_cell.angle_alpha   90.00
_cell.angle_beta   90.00
_cell.angle_gamma   90.00
#
_symmetry.space_group_name_H-M   'P 1'
#
loop_
_entity.id
_entity.type
_entity.pdbx_description
1 polymer ?
#
loop_
_entity_poly.entity_id
_entity_poly.type
_entity_poly.pdbx_seq_one_letter_code
_entity_poly.pdbx_strand_id
1 'polypeptide(L)'
;MSFGGPMNSSFNPIPPDRGSFPLDHDGDCKDYMLRYMECIKGTSEHSKCRELSKAYLECRMKNGLMDKTDFKQLGFIDDNVSKGDSGTKEPKAR
;
A
#
# COMPACT_ATOMS: atom_id res chain seq x y z
N MET A 1 22.29 -40.17 -22.21
CA MET A 1 22.12 -39.30 -21.02
C MET A 1 20.67 -38.85 -21.01
N SER A 2 19.83 -39.46 -20.16
CA SER A 2 18.38 -39.25 -20.15
C SER A 2 17.98 -38.02 -19.34
N PHE A 3 17.15 -37.20 -19.97
CA PHE A 3 16.39 -36.10 -19.41
C PHE A 3 15.24 -36.62 -18.53
N GLY A 4 14.92 -35.87 -17.46
CA GLY A 4 13.56 -35.77 -16.93
C GLY A 4 13.14 -36.79 -15.86
N GLY A 5 13.37 -36.46 -14.58
CA GLY A 5 12.67 -37.03 -13.44
C GLY A 5 12.06 -35.91 -12.58
N PRO A 6 10.81 -36.01 -12.12
CA PRO A 6 10.13 -34.92 -11.42
C PRO A 6 10.71 -34.71 -10.01
N MET A 7 11.27 -33.54 -9.74
CA MET A 7 11.49 -33.05 -8.37
C MET A 7 10.11 -32.77 -7.77
N ASN A 8 9.55 -33.76 -7.09
CA ASN A 8 8.52 -33.54 -6.07
C ASN A 8 9.19 -32.87 -4.85
N SER A 9 9.64 -31.63 -5.04
CA SER A 9 9.86 -30.73 -3.92
C SER A 9 8.48 -30.28 -3.49
N SER A 10 7.87 -31.03 -2.58
CA SER A 10 6.76 -30.54 -1.78
C SER A 10 7.24 -29.27 -1.08
N PHE A 11 7.07 -28.13 -1.75
CA PHE A 11 7.14 -26.80 -1.17
C PHE A 11 5.96 -26.75 -0.18
N ASN A 12 6.20 -27.25 1.02
CA ASN A 12 5.44 -26.84 2.19
C ASN A 12 6.04 -25.48 2.55
N PRO A 13 5.45 -24.35 2.08
CA PRO A 13 5.92 -23.04 2.53
C PRO A 13 5.83 -23.06 4.05
N ILE A 14 6.97 -22.90 4.72
CA ILE A 14 6.99 -22.68 6.16
C ILE A 14 6.28 -21.34 6.37
N PRO A 15 5.09 -21.30 7.00
CA PRO A 15 4.47 -20.03 7.34
C PRO A 15 5.40 -19.32 8.35
N PRO A 16 5.76 -18.03 8.19
CA PRO A 16 5.09 -16.97 7.44
C PRO A 16 6.05 -16.22 6.49
N ASP A 17 6.70 -16.89 5.54
CA ASP A 17 7.67 -16.19 4.66
C ASP A 17 7.01 -15.22 3.64
N ARG A 18 5.68 -15.32 3.49
CA ARG A 18 4.86 -14.28 2.88
C ARG A 18 3.76 -13.89 3.84
N GLY A 19 4.16 -13.42 5.02
CA GLY A 19 3.28 -13.06 6.11
C GLY A 19 1.92 -12.57 5.62
N SER A 20 0.85 -13.13 6.19
CA SER A 20 -0.40 -12.40 6.38
C SER A 20 -0.03 -11.16 7.17
N PHE A 21 0.45 -10.15 6.45
CA PHE A 21 1.27 -9.12 7.05
C PHE A 21 0.37 -8.46 8.11
N PRO A 22 0.84 -8.31 9.35
CA PRO A 22 0.16 -7.52 10.37
C PRO A 22 0.20 -6.01 10.01
N LEU A 23 -0.03 -5.69 8.73
CA LEU A 23 -0.03 -4.38 8.07
C LEU A 23 -1.44 -3.79 8.10
N ASP A 24 -2.43 -4.55 8.59
CA ASP A 24 -3.85 -4.17 8.60
C ASP A 24 -4.63 -5.04 9.60
N HIS A 25 -4.10 -5.22 10.82
CA HIS A 25 -4.84 -5.95 11.86
C HIS A 25 -6.06 -5.15 12.33
N ASP A 26 -5.88 -3.84 12.53
CA ASP A 26 -6.87 -2.98 13.17
C ASP A 26 -7.73 -2.18 12.18
N GLY A 27 -7.39 -2.22 10.88
CA GLY A 27 -8.20 -1.58 9.84
C GLY A 27 -8.20 -0.06 9.88
N ASP A 28 -7.18 0.58 10.46
CA ASP A 28 -7.12 2.05 10.67
C ASP A 28 -7.30 2.87 9.38
N CYS A 29 -6.93 2.31 8.23
CA CYS A 29 -7.01 2.96 6.92
C CYS A 29 -8.11 2.38 6.02
N LYS A 30 -8.98 1.52 6.56
CA LYS A 30 -10.00 0.79 5.80
C LYS A 30 -11.03 1.71 5.14
N ASP A 31 -11.39 2.82 5.77
CA ASP A 31 -12.34 3.78 5.19
C ASP A 31 -11.84 4.39 3.88
N TYR A 32 -10.56 4.78 3.84
CA TYR A 32 -9.93 5.30 2.62
C TYR A 32 -9.81 4.21 1.54
N MET A 33 -9.50 2.98 1.94
CA MET A 33 -9.48 1.83 1.04
C MET A 33 -10.85 1.60 0.40
N LEU A 34 -11.92 1.60 1.19
CA LEU A 34 -13.29 1.36 0.71
C LEU A 34 -13.71 2.46 -0.28
N ARG A 35 -13.47 3.73 0.04
CA ARG A 35 -13.78 4.85 -0.87
C ARG A 35 -13.00 4.75 -2.19
N TYR A 36 -11.72 4.39 -2.13
CA TYR A 36 -10.91 4.18 -3.33
C TYR A 36 -11.46 3.02 -4.19
N MET A 37 -11.82 1.90 -3.54
CA MET A 37 -12.41 0.74 -4.21
C MET A 37 -13.75 1.06 -4.84
N GLU A 38 -14.61 1.82 -4.16
CA GLU A 38 -15.89 2.29 -4.71
C GLU A 38 -15.67 3.19 -5.93
N CYS A 39 -14.70 4.10 -5.85
CA CYS A 39 -14.36 4.99 -6.96
C CYS A 39 -13.89 4.24 -8.20
N ILE A 40 -13.01 3.24 -8.04
CA ILE A 40 -12.55 2.42 -9.17
C ILE A 40 -13.69 1.57 -9.74
N LYS A 41 -14.54 1.01 -8.87
CA LYS A 41 -15.68 0.20 -9.34
C LYS A 41 -16.67 1.03 -10.15
N GLY A 42 -16.83 2.31 -9.81
CA GLY A 42 -17.77 3.21 -10.48
C GLY A 42 -17.22 3.97 -11.69
N THR A 43 -15.91 3.93 -11.96
CA THR A 43 -15.31 4.75 -13.01
C THR A 43 -14.27 3.96 -13.82
N SER A 44 -14.27 4.16 -15.14
CA SER A 44 -13.20 3.61 -16.00
C SER A 44 -11.91 4.42 -15.95
N GLU A 45 -11.98 5.65 -15.42
CA GLU A 45 -10.89 6.63 -15.39
C GLU A 45 -10.22 6.65 -14.01
N HIS A 46 -9.18 5.84 -13.83
CA HIS A 46 -8.44 5.74 -12.56
C HIS A 46 -7.79 7.05 -12.09
N SER A 47 -7.57 8.00 -13.01
CA SER A 47 -7.06 9.34 -12.72
C SER A 47 -7.92 10.10 -11.72
N LYS A 48 -9.25 9.93 -11.76
CA LYS A 48 -10.20 10.56 -10.84
C LYS A 48 -10.11 10.00 -9.41
N CYS A 49 -9.67 8.76 -9.26
CA CYS A 49 -9.52 8.09 -7.98
C CYS A 49 -8.11 8.26 -7.38
N ARG A 50 -7.21 8.97 -8.07
CA ARG A 50 -5.81 9.14 -7.67
C ARG A 50 -5.68 9.91 -6.36
N GLU A 51 -6.58 10.85 -6.08
CA GLU A 51 -6.62 11.56 -4.80
C GLU A 51 -6.96 10.61 -3.63
N LEU A 52 -7.88 9.67 -3.86
CA LEU A 52 -8.29 8.69 -2.85
C LEU A 52 -7.19 7.65 -2.57
N SER A 53 -6.45 7.22 -3.61
CA SER A 53 -5.30 6.34 -3.40
C SER A 53 -4.16 7.04 -2.69
N LYS A 54 -3.93 8.33 -2.96
CA LYS A 54 -2.95 9.15 -2.22
C LYS A 54 -3.30 9.21 -0.73
N ALA A 55 -4.55 9.52 -0.40
CA ALA A 55 -5.03 9.58 0.98
C ALA A 55 -4.91 8.23 1.70
N TYR A 56 -5.20 7.12 1.00
CA TYR A 56 -5.03 5.78 1.55
C TYR A 56 -3.56 5.48 1.90
N LEU A 57 -2.63 5.78 0.98
CA LEU A 57 -1.20 5.55 1.21
C LEU A 57 -0.65 6.46 2.32
N GLU A 58 -1.12 7.70 2.38
CA GLU A 58 -0.75 8.64 3.44
C GLU A 58 -1.16 8.12 4.82
N CYS A 59 -2.38 7.58 4.94
CA CYS A 59 -2.85 6.97 6.19
C CYS A 59 -1.93 5.82 6.63
N ARG A 60 -1.49 4.96 5.69
CA ARG A 60 -0.59 3.85 6.01
C ARG A 60 0.79 4.33 6.46
N MET A 61 1.32 5.37 5.83
CA MET A 61 2.60 5.96 6.24
C MET A 61 2.53 6.64 7.62
N LYS A 62 1.40 7.27 7.94
CA LYS A 62 1.15 7.93 9.23
C LYS A 62 1.08 6.93 10.38
N ASN A 63 0.39 5.81 10.16
CA ASN A 63 0.23 4.77 11.17
C ASN A 63 1.42 3.80 11.25
N GLY A 64 2.49 4.03 10.48
CA GLY A 64 3.66 3.12 10.46
C GLY A 64 3.36 1.74 9.85
N LEU A 65 2.24 1.62 9.13
CA LEU A 65 1.89 0.42 8.36
C LEU A 65 2.78 0.32 7.11
N MET A 66 3.32 1.43 6.61
CA MET A 66 4.20 1.48 5.44
C MET A 66 5.35 2.45 5.65
N ASP A 67 6.50 2.18 5.03
CA ASP A 67 7.62 3.11 5.01
C ASP A 67 7.24 4.44 4.35
N LYS A 68 7.69 5.53 4.97
CA LYS A 68 7.49 6.90 4.46
C LYS A 68 8.28 7.04 3.16
N THR A 69 7.55 7.05 2.05
CA THR A 69 8.11 7.16 0.70
C THR A 69 7.55 8.39 0.02
N ASP A 70 8.38 9.06 -0.79
CA ASP A 70 7.95 10.23 -1.54
C ASP A 70 6.85 9.87 -2.54
N PHE A 71 5.77 10.65 -2.53
CA PHE A 71 4.65 10.48 -3.45
C PHE A 71 5.09 10.50 -4.94
N LYS A 72 6.16 11.23 -5.26
CA LYS A 72 6.76 11.26 -6.60
C LYS A 72 7.29 9.88 -7.02
N GLN A 73 7.92 9.13 -6.11
CA GLN A 73 8.42 7.78 -6.37
C GLN A 73 7.28 6.77 -6.50
N LEU A 74 6.17 7.01 -5.80
CA LEU A 74 4.94 6.25 -5.93
C LEU A 74 4.13 6.62 -7.19
N GLY A 75 4.67 7.47 -8.06
CA GLY A 75 4.05 7.85 -9.31
C GLY A 75 2.93 8.88 -9.15
N PHE A 76 2.82 9.60 -8.03
CA PHE A 76 1.97 10.78 -7.90
C PHE A 76 2.80 12.02 -8.31
N ILE A 77 2.93 12.18 -9.62
CA ILE A 77 3.48 13.40 -10.22
C ILE A 77 2.29 14.29 -10.55
N ASP A 78 2.07 15.31 -9.72
CA ASP A 78 1.12 16.39 -10.01
C ASP A 78 1.89 17.50 -10.74
N ASP A 79 1.51 17.81 -11.97
CA ASP A 79 2.13 18.87 -12.76
C ASP A 79 1.74 20.29 -12.26
N ASN A 80 0.82 20.38 -11.31
CA ASN A 80 0.38 21.62 -10.69
C ASN A 80 0.04 21.39 -9.21
N VAL A 81 1.00 21.59 -8.30
CA VAL A 81 0.78 22.10 -6.92
C VAL A 81 2.07 21.94 -6.10
N SER A 82 2.80 23.04 -5.98
CA SER A 82 3.60 23.37 -4.80
C SER A 82 2.64 23.84 -3.69
N LYS A 83 1.97 22.94 -2.98
CA LYS A 83 1.36 23.21 -1.66
C LYS A 83 1.27 21.92 -0.87
N GLY A 84 1.91 21.92 0.29
CA GLY A 84 1.52 21.07 1.42
C GLY A 84 2.43 19.88 1.70
N ASP A 85 3.70 20.15 1.99
CA ASP A 85 4.36 19.44 3.08
C ASP A 85 3.49 19.53 4.35
N SER A 86 3.24 18.40 4.98
CA SER A 86 2.81 18.33 6.38
C SER A 86 3.26 16.99 6.94
N GLY A 87 4.58 16.86 7.06
CA GLY A 87 5.14 16.14 8.20
C GLY A 87 4.67 16.81 9.49
N THR A 88 3.59 16.32 10.09
CA THR A 88 3.35 16.56 11.51
C THR A 88 4.18 15.55 12.29
N LYS A 89 5.21 16.07 12.95
CA LYS A 89 5.95 15.41 14.01
C LYS A 89 4.97 15.01 15.11
N GLU A 90 4.84 13.72 15.41
CA GLU A 90 4.46 13.28 16.75
C GLU A 90 5.69 12.66 17.42
N PRO A 91 6.24 13.29 18.48
CA PRO A 91 7.15 12.60 19.37
C PRO A 91 6.27 11.78 20.32
N LYS A 92 6.03 10.50 20.02
CA LYS A 92 5.50 9.62 21.06
C LYS A 92 6.65 9.14 21.95
N ALA A 93 7.02 10.01 22.86
CA ALA A 93 7.74 9.64 24.07
C ALA A 93 6.79 8.87 25.00
N ARG A 94 7.10 7.59 25.20
CA ARG A 94 7.03 6.79 26.43
C ARG A 94 6.56 5.37 26.17
#